data_AF-A0A059ZQM7-F1
#
_entry.id   AF-A0A059ZQM7-F1
#
_cell.length_a   1.000
_cell.length_b   1.000
_cell.length_c   1.000
_cell.angle_alpha   90.00
_cell.angle_beta   90.00
_cell.angle_gamma   90.00
#
_symmetry.space_group_name_H-M   'P 1'
#
loop_
_entity.id
_entity.type
_entity.pdbx_description
1 polymer ?
#
loop_
_entity_poly.entity_id
_entity_poly.type
_entity_poly.pdbx_seq_one_letter_code
_entity_poly.pdbx_strand_id
1 'polypeptide(L)'
;MFLILGYLIGLGAIFGGFVLEGGSISALIQPYELLMIAGGAFGAFFAATFPRSFKAVLRTLPMALKGSKYTKVAYLELLSLLNELFCAFARVA
;
A
#
# COMPACT_ATOMS: atom_id res chain seq x y z
N MET A 1 -2.20 4.81 7.76
CA MET A 1 -3.23 4.24 8.67
C MET A 1 -4.66 4.40 8.13
N PHE A 2 -4.89 4.41 6.81
CA PHE A 2 -6.25 4.39 6.22
C PHE A 2 -6.39 3.45 5.02
N LEU A 3 -5.40 2.57 4.78
CA LEU A 3 -5.36 1.73 3.59
C LEU A 3 -6.62 0.86 3.46
N ILE A 4 -6.99 0.18 4.55
CA ILE A 4 -8.19 -0.68 4.62
C ILE A 4 -9.47 0.14 4.43
N LEU A 5 -9.54 1.34 5.03
CA LEU A 5 -10.69 2.22 4.88
C LEU A 5 -10.83 2.73 3.44
N GLY A 6 -9.72 3.06 2.78
CA GLY A 6 -9.69 3.45 1.37
C GLY A 6 -10.17 2.32 0.46
N TYR A 7 -9.73 1.08 0.71
CA TYR A 7 -10.25 -0.09 -0.03
C TYR A 7 -11.75 -0.29 0.20
N LEU A 8 -12.25 -0.12 1.42
CA LEU A 8 -13.68 -0.24 1.71
C LEU A 8 -14.51 0.83 0.98
N ILE A 9 -14.06 2.08 0.98
CA ILE A 9 -14.75 3.17 0.27
C ILE A 9 -14.71 2.93 -1.24
N GLY A 10 -13.55 2.57 -1.79
CA GLY A 10 -13.39 2.33 -3.23
C GLY A 10 -14.21 1.14 -3.72
N LEU A 11 -14.10 -0.01 -3.06
CA LEU A 11 -14.88 -1.20 -3.43
C LEU A 11 -16.38 -0.97 -3.18
N GLY A 12 -16.74 -0.29 -2.09
CA GLY A 12 -18.13 0.07 -1.78
C GLY A 12 -18.74 0.99 -2.85
N ALA A 13 -17.99 1.95 -3.36
CA ALA A 13 -18.45 2.83 -4.44
C ALA A 13 -18.62 2.07 -5.78
N ILE A 14 -17.67 1.19 -6.13
CA ILE A 14 -17.70 0.41 -7.38
C ILE A 14 -18.87 -0.57 -7.37
N PHE A 15 -18.95 -1.43 -6.34
CA PHE A 15 -20.01 -2.43 -6.26
C PHE A 15 -21.36 -1.80 -5.91
N GLY A 16 -21.38 -0.80 -5.03
CA GLY A 16 -22.59 -0.08 -4.64
C GLY A 16 -23.20 0.68 -5.82
N GLY A 17 -22.39 1.39 -6.60
CA GLY A 17 -22.85 2.07 -7.82
C GLY A 17 -23.45 1.10 -8.83
N PHE A 18 -22.80 -0.05 -9.06
CA PHE A 18 -23.27 -1.06 -10.01
C PHE A 18 -24.60 -1.72 -9.59
N VAL A 19 -24.77 -1.98 -8.29
CA VAL A 19 -26.03 -2.52 -7.75
C VAL A 19 -27.15 -1.48 -7.83
N LEU A 20 -26.86 -0.20 -7.57
CA LEU A 20 -27.83 0.89 -7.69
C LEU A 20 -28.30 1.10 -9.14
N GLU A 21 -27.44 0.81 -10.12
CA GLU A 21 -27.77 0.80 -11.55
C GLU A 21 -28.63 -0.40 -11.97
N GLY A 22 -28.90 -1.35 -11.05
CA GLY A 22 -29.68 -2.55 -11.31
C GLY A 22 -28.87 -3.71 -11.91
N GLY A 23 -27.53 -3.60 -11.90
CA GLY A 23 -26.62 -4.63 -12.39
C GLY A 23 -26.51 -5.82 -11.42
N SER A 24 -26.52 -7.04 -11.96
CA SER A 24 -26.24 -8.24 -11.18
C SER A 24 -24.74 -8.36 -10.92
N ILE A 25 -24.33 -8.50 -9.65
CA ILE A 25 -22.92 -8.67 -9.25
C ILE A 25 -22.26 -9.86 -9.98
N SER A 26 -23.06 -10.87 -10.35
CA SER A 26 -22.63 -12.03 -11.14
C SER A 26 -22.10 -11.65 -12.53
N ALA A 27 -22.58 -10.56 -13.11
CA ALA A 27 -22.10 -10.06 -14.40
C ALA A 27 -20.69 -9.44 -14.28
N LEU A 28 -20.35 -8.90 -13.11
CA LEU A 28 -19.06 -8.26 -12.84
C LEU A 28 -17.92 -9.27 -12.64
N ILE A 29 -18.23 -10.52 -12.27
CA ILE A 29 -17.24 -11.58 -12.03
C ILE A 29 -17.11 -12.40 -13.31
N GLN A 30 -16.71 -11.74 -14.40
CA GLN A 30 -16.35 -12.42 -15.64
C GLN A 30 -14.86 -12.80 -15.64
N PRO A 31 -14.51 -14.09 -15.78
CA PRO A 31 -13.10 -14.53 -15.73
C PRO A 31 -12.22 -13.85 -16.78
N TYR A 32 -12.78 -13.58 -17.95
CA TYR A 32 -12.07 -13.01 -19.10
C TYR A 32 -11.78 -11.52 -18.89
N GLU A 33 -12.74 -10.77 -18.35
CA GLU A 33 -12.55 -9.36 -18.02
C GLU A 33 -11.52 -9.19 -16.91
N LEU A 34 -11.57 -10.04 -15.88
CA LEU A 34 -10.55 -10.03 -14.83
C LEU A 34 -9.15 -10.29 -15.42
N LEU A 35 -9.02 -11.25 -16.34
CA LEU A 35 -7.74 -11.54 -16.99
C LEU A 35 -7.25 -10.37 -17.86
N MET A 36 -8.14 -9.74 -18.63
CA MET A 36 -7.79 -8.57 -19.45
C MET A 36 -7.37 -7.37 -18.59
N ILE A 37 -8.15 -7.02 -17.57
CA ILE A 37 -7.89 -5.86 -16.71
C ILE A 37 -6.66 -6.12 -15.83
N ALA A 38 -6.63 -7.25 -15.11
CA ALA A 38 -5.52 -7.58 -14.22
C ALA A 38 -4.24 -7.84 -15.01
N GLY A 39 -4.32 -8.56 -16.12
CA GLY A 39 -3.19 -8.83 -17.01
C GLY A 39 -2.65 -7.56 -17.66
N GLY A 40 -3.53 -6.66 -18.13
CA GLY A 40 -3.15 -5.35 -18.67
C GLY A 40 -2.48 -4.46 -17.63
N ALA A 41 -3.05 -4.38 -16.42
CA ALA A 41 -2.47 -3.61 -15.32
C ALA A 41 -1.10 -4.17 -14.89
N PHE A 42 -0.96 -5.49 -14.76
CA PHE A 42 0.32 -6.13 -14.44
C PHE A 42 1.35 -5.95 -15.57
N GLY A 43 0.93 -6.09 -16.82
CA GLY A 43 1.79 -5.90 -17.99
C GLY A 43 2.30 -4.46 -18.10
N ALA A 44 1.42 -3.47 -17.93
CA ALA A 44 1.80 -2.06 -17.90
C ALA A 44 2.72 -1.74 -16.72
N PHE A 45 2.45 -2.30 -15.54
CA PHE A 45 3.30 -2.13 -14.37
C PHE A 45 4.70 -2.72 -14.57
N PHE A 46 4.79 -3.90 -15.18
CA PHE A 46 6.05 -4.53 -15.53
C PHE A 46 6.82 -3.74 -16.59
N ALA A 47 6.14 -3.25 -17.63
CA ALA A 47 6.75 -2.44 -18.68
C ALA A 47 7.25 -1.07 -18.17
N ALA A 48 6.55 -0.46 -17.21
CA ALA A 48 6.89 0.85 -16.66
C ALA A 48 8.03 0.83 -15.62
N THR A 49 8.42 -0.36 -15.12
CA THR A 49 9.28 -0.48 -13.94
C THR A 49 10.56 -1.25 -14.26
N PHE A 50 11.73 -0.76 -13.81
CA PHE A 50 12.98 -1.53 -13.90
C PHE A 50 12.88 -2.86 -13.13
N PRO A 51 13.50 -3.96 -13.61
CA PRO A 51 13.31 -5.30 -13.06
C PRO A 51 13.70 -5.44 -11.58
N ARG A 52 14.63 -4.61 -11.08
CA ARG A 52 14.99 -4.55 -9.65
C ARG A 52 13.86 -3.99 -8.80
N SER A 53 13.23 -2.91 -9.25
CA SER A 53 12.13 -2.25 -8.54
C SER A 53 10.86 -3.12 -8.53
N PHE A 54 10.57 -3.83 -9.63
CA PHE A 54 9.46 -4.78 -9.68
C PHE A 54 9.58 -5.87 -8.61
N LYS A 55 10.77 -6.48 -8.47
CA LYS A 55 11.03 -7.51 -7.45
C LYS A 55 10.95 -6.94 -6.03
N ALA A 56 11.39 -5.70 -5.82
CA ALA A 56 11.29 -5.02 -4.53
C ALA A 56 9.83 -4.77 -4.13
N VAL A 57 8.98 -4.33 -5.08
CA VAL A 57 7.55 -4.13 -4.85
C VAL A 57 6.85 -5.43 -4.49
N LEU A 58 7.10 -6.53 -5.20
CA LEU A 58 6.52 -7.84 -4.87
C LEU A 58 6.90 -8.32 -3.47
N ARG A 59 8.14 -8.05 -3.03
CA ARG A 59 8.61 -8.45 -1.69
C ARG A 59 8.04 -7.59 -0.57
N THR A 60 7.71 -6.33 -0.85
CA THR A 60 7.22 -5.35 0.13
C THR A 60 5.70 -5.23 0.16
N LEU A 61 5.00 -5.72 -0.87
CA LEU A 61 3.53 -5.84 -0.93
C LEU A 61 2.88 -6.42 0.35
N PRO A 62 3.31 -7.59 0.87
CA PRO A 62 2.74 -8.13 2.11
C PRO A 62 3.10 -7.28 3.35
N MET A 63 4.17 -6.49 3.29
CA MET A 63 4.54 -5.56 4.36
C MET A 63 3.67 -4.30 4.35
N ALA A 64 3.24 -3.84 3.17
CA ALA A 64 2.35 -2.70 3.03
C ALA A 64 0.98 -2.93 3.71
N LEU A 65 0.51 -4.19 3.71
CA LEU A 65 -0.73 -4.59 4.40
C LEU A 65 -0.57 -4.70 5.92
N LYS A 66 0.64 -4.97 6.43
CA LYS A 66 0.91 -5.20 7.87
C LYS A 66 1.03 -3.91 8.71
N GLY A 67 0.92 -2.73 8.09
CA GLY A 67 1.07 -1.46 8.80
C GLY A 67 2.51 -1.16 9.21
N SER A 68 2.78 0.10 9.54
CA SER A 68 4.13 0.52 9.96
C SER A 68 4.48 -0.10 11.31
N LYS A 69 5.65 -0.75 11.39
CA LYS A 69 6.26 -1.17 12.67
C LYS A 69 6.72 0.03 13.51
N TYR A 70 6.95 1.18 12.86
CA TYR A 70 7.39 2.40 13.51
C TYR A 70 6.16 3.17 13.97
N THR A 71 5.95 3.14 15.29
CA THR A 71 4.92 3.92 15.97
C THR A 71 5.47 5.30 16.30
N LYS A 72 4.58 6.25 16.61
CA LYS A 72 4.96 7.57 17.10
C LYS A 72 5.94 7.49 18.28
N VAL A 73 5.75 6.50 19.16
CA VAL A 73 6.63 6.27 20.33
C VAL A 73 8.04 5.89 19.89
N ALA A 74 8.19 4.95 18.96
CA ALA A 74 9.50 4.58 18.42
C ALA A 74 10.23 5.76 17.76
N TYR A 75 9.50 6.66 17.10
CA TYR A 75 10.07 7.89 16.54
C TYR A 75 10.52 8.88 17.63
N LEU A 76 9.75 9.02 18.71
CA LEU A 76 10.10 9.89 19.82
C LEU A 76 11.31 9.35 20.59
N GLU A 77 11.37 8.05 20.85
CA GLU A 77 12.53 7.39 21.47
C GLU A 77 13.79 7.56 20.61
N LEU A 78 13.67 7.40 19.28
CA LEU A 78 14.78 7.63 18.36
C LEU A 78 15.26 9.09 18.39
N LEU A 79 14.34 10.06 18.46
CA LEU A 79 14.67 11.48 18.54
C LEU A 79 15.37 11.81 19.87
N SER A 80 14.89 11.26 20.98
CA SER A 80 15.52 11.39 22.30
C SER A 80 16.93 10.80 22.32
N LEU A 81 17.12 9.60 21.74
CA LEU A 81 18.43 8.97 21.61
C LEU A 81 19.41 9.84 20.79
N LEU A 82 18.97 10.38 19.64
CA LEU A 82 19.81 11.27 18.84
C LEU A 82 20.19 12.52 19.63
N ASN A 83 19.25 13.11 20.37
CA ASN A 83 19.50 14.30 21.18
C ASN A 83 20.52 14.03 22.30
N GLU A 84 20.41 12.89 22.99
CA GLU A 84 21.38 12.48 24.01
C GLU A 84 22.78 12.28 23.43
N LEU A 85 22.88 11.64 22.27
CA LEU A 85 24.14 11.48 21.52
C LEU A 85 24.75 12.84 21.18
N PHE A 86 23.97 13.77 20.60
CA PHE A 86 24.47 15.10 20.27
C PHE A 86 24.94 15.88 21.51
N CYS A 87 24.19 15.82 22.61
CA CYS A 87 24.61 16.42 23.87
C CYS A 87 25.88 15.76 24.45
N ALA A 88 26.05 14.45 24.30
CA ALA A 88 27.25 13.74 24.74
C ALA A 88 28.47 14.16 23.92
N PHE A 89 28.35 14.23 22.59
CA PHE A 89 29.43 14.72 21.72
C PHE A 89 29.80 16.18 22.04
N ALA A 90 28.83 17.05 22.31
CA ALA A 90 29.07 18.45 22.67
C ALA A 90 29.74 18.65 24.04
N ARG A 91 29.76 17.63 24.91
CA ARG A 91 30.48 17.68 26.21
C ARG A 91 31.93 17.21 26.12
N VAL A 92 32.32 16.59 25.01
CA VAL A 92 33.67 16.04 24.78
C VAL A 92 34.51 16.95 23.88
N ALA A 93 33.87 17.90 23.18
CA ALA A 93 34.50 18.98 22.43
C ALA A 93 34.67 20.24 23.29
#